data_AF-A0A1H0W2E3-F1
#
_entry.id   AF-A0A1H0W2E3-F1
#
_cell.length_a   1.000
_cell.length_b   1.000
_cell.length_c   1.000
_cell.angle_alpha   90.00
_cell.angle_beta   90.00
_cell.angle_gamma   90.00
#
_symmetry.space_group_name_H-M   'P 1'
#
loop_
_entity.id
_entity.type
_entity.pdbx_description
1 polymer ?
#
loop_
_entity_poly.entity_id
_entity_poly.type
_entity_poly.pdbx_seq_one_letter_code
_entity_poly.pdbx_strand_id
1 'polypeptide(L)'
;MSDSTSKKNPFADVLAYFNEDSKSSKYARNFDEFKESNISSQPSVGKGIEGIRDLLQKVIYEQTFFNLLTAAKLKYIFNGASNCFTSDNVIGLAIFSRSTLEHTAAYAHVINKLEFTIDKLTGQTNQNVTEKLLNDLSLNYHISYYGTGNRNEKKHNSKKPIHIHDAIKTLDSCFGKIDTSNEVDNTNSPHHSFLFQEAFTKDEAIERFGIPIDPFPKSHIVKADYDFLCDFVHPNYGSNFLVTSGNLAEGLIDSPNEHVRNLNILFVKKCLRYWLYYKELGLIDARANLKLNSWLQRSQKRGAKASRIFSKKLPKYHGDGNSIDSPYSFPTARDKIEEFEMFKILLKDLKGKDYKQSVAKMVEDYIIDKIELDNGKIIFVKFSKAMF
;
A
#
# COMPACT_ATOMS: atom_id res chain seq x y z
N MET A 1 -44.70 -16.33 -6.13
CA MET A 1 -44.02 -15.03 -6.33
C MET A 1 -43.23 -14.74 -5.08
N SER A 2 -41.94 -15.09 -5.06
CA SER A 2 -41.04 -14.82 -3.94
C SER A 2 -40.05 -13.77 -4.38
N ASP A 3 -40.04 -12.64 -3.66
CA ASP A 3 -39.12 -11.51 -3.87
C ASP A 3 -37.67 -11.99 -3.96
N SER A 4 -37.14 -12.05 -5.18
CA SER A 4 -35.70 -12.10 -5.41
C SER A 4 -35.13 -10.72 -5.13
N THR A 5 -34.99 -10.37 -3.86
CA THR A 5 -34.07 -9.30 -3.47
C THR A 5 -32.68 -9.76 -3.92
N SER A 6 -32.22 -9.26 -5.09
CA SER A 6 -30.93 -9.64 -5.63
C SER A 6 -29.87 -9.34 -4.57
N LYS A 7 -29.17 -10.37 -4.06
CA LYS A 7 -28.09 -10.19 -3.09
C LYS A 7 -27.14 -9.13 -3.63
N LYS A 8 -27.05 -7.97 -2.97
CA LYS A 8 -26.13 -6.90 -3.38
C LYS A 8 -24.72 -7.47 -3.31
N ASN A 9 -24.01 -7.43 -4.43
CA ASN A 9 -22.65 -7.94 -4.51
C ASN A 9 -21.73 -7.09 -3.60
N PRO A 10 -21.13 -7.67 -2.55
CA PRO A 10 -20.30 -6.92 -1.60
C PRO A 10 -18.99 -6.43 -2.21
N PHE A 11 -18.62 -6.93 -3.40
CA PHE A 11 -17.39 -6.56 -4.09
C PHE A 11 -17.61 -5.52 -5.20
N ALA A 12 -18.83 -5.01 -5.39
CA ALA A 12 -19.15 -4.06 -6.46
C ALA A 12 -18.23 -2.83 -6.46
N ASP A 13 -18.03 -2.21 -5.29
CA ASP A 13 -17.18 -1.02 -5.15
C ASP A 13 -15.70 -1.34 -5.37
N VAL A 14 -15.25 -2.53 -4.96
CA VAL A 14 -13.88 -3.01 -5.19
C VAL A 14 -13.63 -3.21 -6.68
N LEU A 15 -14.59 -3.81 -7.39
CA LEU A 15 -14.48 -4.03 -8.82
C LEU A 15 -14.58 -2.73 -9.62
N ALA A 16 -15.42 -1.79 -9.17
CA ALA A 16 -15.49 -0.44 -9.75
C ALA A 16 -14.14 0.27 -9.66
N TYR A 17 -13.48 0.24 -8.50
CA TYR A 17 -12.14 0.81 -8.33
C TYR A 17 -11.13 0.29 -9.37
N PHE A 18 -11.12 -1.02 -9.64
CA PHE A 18 -10.22 -1.60 -10.65
C PHE A 18 -10.67 -1.42 -12.11
N ASN A 19 -11.87 -0.90 -12.35
CA ASN A 19 -12.39 -0.60 -13.68
C ASN A 19 -12.16 0.86 -14.09
N GLU A 20 -12.02 1.77 -13.13
CA GLU A 20 -11.72 3.19 -13.39
C GLU A 20 -10.32 3.38 -14.01
N ASP A 21 -9.40 2.44 -13.81
CA ASP A 21 -8.06 2.51 -14.39
C ASP A 21 -7.95 1.76 -15.74
N SER A 22 -8.24 2.47 -16.83
CA SER A 22 -8.07 1.95 -18.20
C SER A 22 -6.65 1.47 -18.48
N LYS A 23 -5.62 1.99 -17.77
CA LYS A 23 -4.23 1.58 -17.94
C LYS A 23 -4.01 0.16 -17.41
N SER A 24 -4.57 -0.19 -16.25
CA SER A 24 -4.45 -1.53 -15.66
C SER A 24 -4.82 -2.67 -16.62
N SER A 25 -5.86 -2.46 -17.44
CA SER A 25 -6.29 -3.45 -18.44
C SER A 25 -5.37 -3.56 -19.67
N LYS A 26 -4.73 -2.47 -20.08
CA LYS A 26 -3.72 -2.43 -21.16
C LYS A 26 -2.42 -3.12 -20.73
N TYR A 27 -1.99 -2.92 -19.48
CA TYR A 27 -0.78 -3.53 -18.93
C TYR A 27 -0.89 -5.04 -18.76
N ALA A 28 -2.05 -5.55 -18.33
CA ALA A 28 -2.26 -6.99 -18.21
C ALA A 28 -2.18 -7.74 -19.56
N ARG A 29 -2.46 -7.06 -20.67
CA ARG A 29 -2.46 -7.64 -22.03
C ARG A 29 -1.11 -7.48 -22.75
N ASN A 30 -0.39 -6.40 -22.50
CA ASN A 30 0.86 -6.06 -23.22
C ASN A 30 2.10 -6.36 -22.37
N PHE A 31 2.01 -7.35 -21.51
CA PHE A 31 3.03 -7.68 -20.52
C PHE A 31 4.42 -7.88 -21.14
N ASP A 32 4.50 -8.61 -22.25
CA ASP A 32 5.76 -8.91 -22.94
C ASP A 32 6.33 -7.69 -23.67
N GLU A 33 5.49 -6.83 -24.28
CA GLU A 33 5.94 -5.57 -24.90
C GLU A 33 6.59 -4.64 -23.87
N PHE A 34 6.00 -4.53 -22.67
CA PHE A 34 6.57 -3.74 -21.57
C PHE A 34 7.86 -4.35 -21.00
N LYS A 35 7.99 -5.68 -21.03
CA LYS A 35 9.20 -6.38 -20.62
C LYS A 35 10.33 -6.19 -21.65
N GLU A 36 10.04 -6.28 -22.93
CA GLU A 36 11.00 -6.09 -24.02
C GLU A 36 11.45 -4.65 -24.16
N SER A 37 10.55 -3.67 -23.96
CA SER A 37 10.94 -2.26 -23.88
C SER A 37 11.92 -2.02 -22.73
N ASN A 38 11.80 -2.75 -21.61
CA ASN A 38 12.68 -2.62 -20.43
C ASN A 38 14.08 -3.23 -20.66
N ILE A 39 14.16 -4.36 -21.38
CA ILE A 39 15.46 -4.98 -21.73
C ILE A 39 16.21 -4.08 -22.72
N SER A 40 15.49 -3.47 -23.69
CA SER A 40 16.08 -2.59 -24.71
C SER A 40 16.39 -1.17 -24.22
N SER A 41 15.77 -0.72 -23.12
CA SER A 41 16.01 0.59 -22.50
C SER A 41 16.82 0.52 -21.21
N GLN A 42 17.52 -0.59 -20.95
CA GLN A 42 18.47 -0.63 -19.83
C GLN A 42 19.46 0.52 -20.01
N PRO A 43 19.49 1.46 -19.05
CA PRO A 43 20.33 2.63 -19.20
C PRO A 43 21.79 2.20 -19.34
N SER A 44 22.51 2.91 -20.20
CA SER A 44 23.97 2.82 -20.25
C SER A 44 24.53 2.93 -18.83
N VAL A 45 25.64 2.25 -18.54
CA VAL A 45 26.33 2.32 -17.23
C VAL A 45 26.98 3.72 -17.08
N GLY A 46 26.14 4.76 -16.98
CA GLY A 46 26.55 6.12 -16.71
C GLY A 46 27.13 6.20 -15.31
N LYS A 47 28.19 6.97 -15.14
CA LYS A 47 28.76 7.28 -13.82
C LYS A 47 28.24 8.63 -13.35
N GLY A 48 28.18 8.83 -12.03
CA GLY A 48 27.83 10.13 -11.47
C GLY A 48 26.34 10.42 -11.54
N ILE A 49 25.99 11.62 -11.99
CA ILE A 49 24.59 12.07 -12.00
C ILE A 49 23.72 11.29 -13.01
N GLU A 50 24.31 10.90 -14.14
CA GLU A 50 23.61 10.11 -15.16
C GLU A 50 23.25 8.73 -14.63
N GLY A 51 24.19 8.03 -13.99
CA GLY A 51 23.92 6.75 -13.34
C GLY A 51 22.83 6.82 -12.27
N ILE A 52 22.79 7.89 -11.47
CA ILE A 52 21.71 8.09 -10.48
C ILE A 52 20.37 8.32 -11.17
N ARG A 53 20.31 9.17 -12.20
CA ARG A 53 19.09 9.44 -12.98
C ARG A 53 18.54 8.15 -13.56
N ASP A 54 19.41 7.37 -14.17
CA ASP A 54 19.11 6.12 -14.84
C ASP A 54 18.58 5.06 -13.85
N LEU A 55 19.21 4.94 -12.68
CA LEU A 55 18.72 4.08 -11.60
C LEU A 55 17.38 4.54 -11.02
N LEU A 56 17.15 5.85 -10.87
CA LEU A 56 15.87 6.39 -10.43
C LEU A 56 14.76 6.07 -11.43
N GLN A 57 15.00 6.26 -12.73
CA GLN A 57 14.05 5.90 -13.79
C GLN A 57 13.70 4.41 -13.73
N LYS A 58 14.71 3.56 -13.60
CA LYS A 58 14.53 2.11 -13.48
C LYS A 58 13.66 1.74 -12.26
N VAL A 59 13.98 2.29 -11.08
CA VAL A 59 13.23 2.02 -9.85
C VAL A 59 11.78 2.50 -9.94
N ILE A 60 11.54 3.71 -10.46
CA ILE A 60 10.18 4.26 -10.65
C ILE A 60 9.38 3.39 -11.61
N TYR A 61 10.01 2.92 -12.69
CA TYR A 61 9.39 2.02 -13.64
C TYR A 61 9.02 0.68 -12.99
N GLU A 62 9.97 0.04 -12.30
CA GLU A 62 9.76 -1.24 -11.62
C GLU A 62 8.67 -1.15 -10.54
N GLN A 63 8.64 -0.05 -9.78
CA GLN A 63 7.57 0.25 -8.84
C GLN A 63 6.21 0.34 -9.55
N THR A 64 6.12 1.18 -10.58
CA THR A 64 4.87 1.39 -11.34
C THR A 64 4.36 0.07 -11.92
N PHE A 65 5.26 -0.72 -12.49
CA PHE A 65 4.95 -2.04 -13.02
C PHE A 65 4.45 -3.00 -11.93
N PHE A 66 5.14 -3.08 -10.79
CA PHE A 66 4.74 -3.94 -9.67
C PHE A 66 3.35 -3.57 -9.14
N ASN A 67 3.04 -2.28 -9.06
CA ASN A 67 1.73 -1.78 -8.62
C ASN A 67 0.60 -2.18 -9.58
N LEU A 68 0.80 -1.93 -10.87
CA LEU A 68 -0.19 -2.24 -11.91
C LEU A 68 -0.46 -3.73 -11.99
N LEU A 69 0.59 -4.55 -11.89
CA LEU A 69 0.47 -5.99 -11.84
C LEU A 69 -0.29 -6.46 -10.60
N THR A 70 0.05 -5.92 -9.43
CA THR A 70 -0.64 -6.28 -8.17
C THR A 70 -2.12 -5.92 -8.26
N ALA A 71 -2.45 -4.73 -8.78
CA ALA A 71 -3.83 -4.29 -9.01
C ALA A 71 -4.55 -5.23 -9.98
N ALA A 72 -3.92 -5.62 -11.10
CA ALA A 72 -4.50 -6.56 -12.05
C ALA A 72 -4.78 -7.93 -11.42
N LYS A 73 -3.85 -8.48 -10.63
CA LYS A 73 -4.04 -9.76 -9.93
C LYS A 73 -5.18 -9.68 -8.91
N LEU A 74 -5.22 -8.62 -8.11
CA LEU A 74 -6.30 -8.39 -7.15
C LEU A 74 -7.66 -8.26 -7.86
N LYS A 75 -7.73 -7.56 -9.00
CA LYS A 75 -8.95 -7.49 -9.82
C LYS A 75 -9.46 -8.88 -10.21
N TYR A 76 -8.58 -9.77 -10.68
CA TYR A 76 -8.96 -11.15 -11.02
C TYR A 76 -9.42 -11.94 -9.79
N ILE A 77 -8.73 -11.80 -8.66
CA ILE A 77 -9.10 -12.42 -7.38
C ILE A 77 -10.49 -11.96 -6.92
N PHE A 78 -10.77 -10.66 -6.97
CA PHE A 78 -12.08 -10.11 -6.58
C PHE A 78 -13.20 -10.47 -7.55
N ASN A 79 -12.92 -10.58 -8.85
CA ASN A 79 -13.88 -11.13 -9.82
C ASN A 79 -14.21 -12.59 -9.47
N GLY A 80 -13.21 -13.40 -9.16
CA GLY A 80 -13.39 -14.77 -8.69
C GLY A 80 -14.21 -14.85 -7.40
N ALA A 81 -13.85 -14.03 -6.40
CA ALA A 81 -14.58 -13.95 -5.13
C ALA A 81 -16.05 -13.55 -5.33
N SER A 82 -16.31 -12.59 -6.22
CA SER A 82 -17.66 -12.17 -6.61
C SER A 82 -18.47 -13.31 -7.22
N ASN A 83 -17.88 -14.06 -8.15
CA ASN A 83 -18.54 -15.22 -8.75
C ASN A 83 -18.84 -16.28 -7.70
N CYS A 84 -17.87 -16.59 -6.82
CA CYS A 84 -18.07 -17.54 -5.73
C CYS A 84 -19.13 -17.08 -4.73
N PHE A 85 -19.22 -15.80 -4.41
CA PHE A 85 -20.30 -15.26 -3.57
C PHE A 85 -21.67 -15.44 -4.22
N THR A 86 -21.77 -15.18 -5.53
CA THR A 86 -23.03 -15.28 -6.26
C THR A 86 -23.50 -16.74 -6.38
N SER A 87 -22.56 -17.68 -6.46
CA SER A 87 -22.82 -19.12 -6.50
C SER A 87 -22.79 -19.80 -5.12
N ASP A 88 -22.74 -19.03 -4.02
CA ASP A 88 -22.61 -19.51 -2.64
C ASP A 88 -21.46 -20.55 -2.44
N ASN A 89 -20.37 -20.43 -3.21
CA ASN A 89 -19.20 -21.31 -3.14
C ASN A 89 -18.21 -20.83 -2.04
N VAL A 90 -18.40 -21.37 -0.84
CA VAL A 90 -17.61 -21.05 0.37
C VAL A 90 -16.13 -21.39 0.20
N ILE A 91 -15.80 -22.54 -0.39
CA ILE A 91 -14.40 -22.97 -0.58
C ILE A 91 -13.68 -21.99 -1.51
N GLY A 92 -14.32 -21.62 -2.62
CA GLY A 92 -13.79 -20.62 -3.54
C GLY A 92 -13.57 -19.28 -2.86
N LEU A 93 -14.52 -18.82 -2.04
CA LEU A 93 -14.37 -17.59 -1.25
C LEU A 93 -13.22 -17.65 -0.25
N ALA A 94 -13.00 -18.79 0.42
CA ALA A 94 -11.86 -18.98 1.31
C ALA A 94 -10.53 -18.93 0.55
N ILE A 95 -10.45 -19.58 -0.62
CA ILE A 95 -9.27 -19.52 -1.49
C ILE A 95 -8.98 -18.09 -1.93
N PHE A 96 -10.00 -17.36 -2.41
CA PHE A 96 -9.81 -15.97 -2.82
C PHE A 96 -9.49 -15.04 -1.64
N SER A 97 -10.01 -15.32 -0.44
CA SER A 97 -9.64 -14.60 0.79
C SER A 97 -8.16 -14.77 1.09
N ARG A 98 -7.66 -16.01 1.02
CA ARG A 98 -6.24 -16.33 1.20
C ARG A 98 -5.38 -15.65 0.14
N SER A 99 -5.74 -15.75 -1.13
CA SER A 99 -4.99 -15.11 -2.20
C SER A 99 -4.96 -13.58 -2.05
N THR A 100 -6.07 -12.97 -1.62
CA THR A 100 -6.11 -11.52 -1.33
C THR A 100 -5.12 -11.16 -0.22
N LEU A 101 -5.13 -11.91 0.89
CA LEU A 101 -4.18 -11.74 1.99
C LEU A 101 -2.72 -11.84 1.51
N GLU A 102 -2.39 -12.92 0.79
CA GLU A 102 -1.04 -13.20 0.33
C GLU A 102 -0.51 -12.09 -0.59
N HIS A 103 -1.35 -11.61 -1.53
CA HIS A 103 -0.99 -10.52 -2.43
C HIS A 103 -0.84 -9.18 -1.70
N THR A 104 -1.75 -8.85 -0.79
CA THR A 104 -1.63 -7.65 0.04
C THR A 104 -0.39 -7.72 0.94
N ALA A 105 -0.03 -8.90 1.44
CA ALA A 105 1.15 -9.10 2.25
C ALA A 105 2.44 -8.93 1.46
N ALA A 106 2.52 -9.50 0.26
CA ALA A 106 3.64 -9.30 -0.65
C ALA A 106 3.79 -7.82 -1.02
N TYR A 107 2.67 -7.13 -1.26
CA TYR A 107 2.65 -5.69 -1.52
C TYR A 107 3.20 -4.91 -0.32
N ALA A 108 2.73 -5.18 0.90
CA ALA A 108 3.23 -4.55 2.13
C ALA A 108 4.74 -4.71 2.30
N HIS A 109 5.28 -5.90 2.01
CA HIS A 109 6.71 -6.16 2.09
C HIS A 109 7.54 -5.27 1.17
N VAL A 110 7.09 -5.12 -0.08
CA VAL A 110 7.75 -4.27 -1.08
C VAL A 110 7.64 -2.79 -0.70
N ILE A 111 6.47 -2.34 -0.28
CA ILE A 111 6.25 -0.95 0.15
C ILE A 111 7.10 -0.60 1.37
N ASN A 112 7.19 -1.49 2.35
CA ASN A 112 8.08 -1.29 3.51
C ASN A 112 9.55 -1.18 3.09
N LYS A 113 9.99 -1.97 2.11
CA LYS A 113 11.36 -1.87 1.57
C LYS A 113 11.59 -0.57 0.82
N LEU A 114 10.59 -0.10 0.06
CA LEU A 114 10.60 1.18 -0.63
C LEU A 114 10.71 2.34 0.37
N GLU A 115 9.86 2.38 1.40
CA GLU A 115 9.89 3.41 2.44
C GLU A 115 11.24 3.45 3.16
N PHE A 116 11.72 2.30 3.63
CA PHE A 116 13.05 2.18 4.23
C PHE A 116 14.14 2.74 3.32
N THR A 117 14.06 2.44 2.03
CA THR A 117 15.06 2.91 1.06
C THR A 117 14.97 4.43 0.86
N ILE A 118 13.77 4.97 0.76
CA ILE A 118 13.53 6.42 0.67
C ILE A 118 14.09 7.13 1.90
N ASP A 119 13.85 6.60 3.09
CA ASP A 119 14.37 7.19 4.32
C ASP A 119 15.90 7.18 4.35
N LYS A 120 16.54 6.11 3.90
CA LYS A 120 18.01 6.01 3.79
C LYS A 120 18.60 6.88 2.70
N LEU A 121 17.86 7.11 1.61
CA LEU A 121 18.26 8.01 0.55
C LEU A 121 18.12 9.47 0.99
N THR A 122 17.11 9.80 1.78
CA THR A 122 16.84 11.19 2.15
C THR A 122 18.00 11.76 2.99
N GLY A 123 18.65 12.80 2.47
CA GLY A 123 19.84 13.42 3.06
C GLY A 123 21.17 12.79 2.60
N GLN A 124 21.14 11.73 1.79
CA GLN A 124 22.33 11.04 1.33
C GLN A 124 23.14 11.90 0.34
N THR A 125 24.46 11.91 0.52
CA THR A 125 25.42 12.62 -0.35
C THR A 125 26.46 11.69 -0.96
N ASN A 126 26.63 10.48 -0.40
CA ASN A 126 27.54 9.46 -0.90
C ASN A 126 26.91 8.70 -2.08
N GLN A 127 27.54 8.84 -3.25
CA GLN A 127 27.08 8.22 -4.49
C GLN A 127 27.09 6.69 -4.43
N ASN A 128 28.14 6.06 -3.90
CA ASN A 128 28.23 4.60 -3.83
C ASN A 128 27.12 4.00 -2.94
N VAL A 129 26.80 4.68 -1.84
CA VAL A 129 25.68 4.28 -0.97
C VAL A 129 24.35 4.45 -1.68
N THR A 130 24.17 5.56 -2.40
CA THR A 130 22.97 5.84 -3.20
C THR A 130 22.73 4.77 -4.26
N GLU A 131 23.75 4.49 -5.08
CA GLU A 131 23.67 3.48 -6.13
C GLU A 131 23.39 2.09 -5.55
N LYS A 132 24.03 1.73 -4.44
CA LYS A 132 23.75 0.47 -3.73
C LYS A 132 22.29 0.38 -3.29
N LEU A 133 21.75 1.44 -2.66
CA LEU A 133 20.38 1.47 -2.18
C LEU A 133 19.35 1.34 -3.32
N LEU A 134 19.55 2.07 -4.43
CA LEU A 134 18.67 2.00 -5.60
C LEU A 134 18.75 0.63 -6.30
N ASN A 135 19.95 0.06 -6.43
CA ASN A 135 20.13 -1.29 -6.97
C ASN A 135 19.51 -2.36 -6.06
N ASP A 136 19.64 -2.23 -4.75
CA ASP A 136 19.03 -3.14 -3.77
C ASP A 136 17.50 -3.10 -3.84
N LEU A 137 16.92 -1.91 -4.05
CA LEU A 137 15.48 -1.73 -4.23
C LEU A 137 15.01 -2.29 -5.58
N SER A 138 15.74 -2.03 -6.66
CA SER A 138 15.46 -2.60 -7.98
C SER A 138 15.48 -4.14 -7.94
N LEU A 139 16.50 -4.71 -7.31
CA LEU A 139 16.59 -6.15 -7.09
C LEU A 139 15.46 -6.68 -6.21
N ASN A 140 14.96 -5.90 -5.24
CA ASN A 140 13.79 -6.29 -4.46
C ASN A 140 12.55 -6.42 -5.34
N TYR A 141 12.24 -5.43 -6.20
CA TYR A 141 11.13 -5.56 -7.16
C TYR A 141 11.28 -6.78 -8.06
N HIS A 142 12.50 -7.02 -8.57
CA HIS A 142 12.78 -8.17 -9.42
C HIS A 142 12.49 -9.49 -8.70
N ILE A 143 12.99 -9.68 -7.47
CA ILE A 143 12.79 -10.92 -6.69
C ILE A 143 11.33 -11.09 -6.27
N SER A 144 10.64 -10.00 -5.92
CA SER A 144 9.22 -10.03 -5.56
C SER A 144 8.34 -10.57 -6.68
N TYR A 145 8.74 -10.34 -7.93
CA TYR A 145 7.94 -10.73 -9.08
C TYR A 145 8.44 -11.97 -9.80
N TYR A 146 9.72 -12.00 -10.21
CA TYR A 146 10.30 -13.09 -11.01
C TYR A 146 10.86 -14.23 -10.13
N GLY A 147 10.89 -14.05 -8.81
CA GLY A 147 11.63 -14.93 -7.91
C GLY A 147 13.14 -14.90 -8.20
N THR A 148 13.83 -15.96 -7.84
CA THR A 148 15.23 -16.18 -8.23
C THR A 148 15.25 -16.95 -9.53
N GLY A 149 15.03 -16.26 -10.65
CA GLY A 149 15.06 -16.85 -11.98
C GLY A 149 16.45 -17.40 -12.33
N ASN A 150 16.76 -18.61 -11.84
CA ASN A 150 17.69 -19.61 -12.38
C ASN A 150 17.93 -20.70 -11.33
N ARG A 151 17.17 -21.80 -11.39
CA ARG A 151 17.47 -23.03 -10.62
C ARG A 151 18.84 -23.64 -10.99
N ASN A 152 19.41 -23.27 -12.14
CA ASN A 152 20.66 -23.82 -12.66
C ASN A 152 21.91 -22.97 -12.39
N GLU A 153 21.77 -21.71 -11.97
CA GLU A 153 22.92 -20.94 -11.49
C GLU A 153 23.01 -21.07 -9.97
N LYS A 154 23.65 -22.14 -9.50
CA LYS A 154 24.15 -22.27 -8.12
C LYS A 154 25.23 -21.21 -7.85
N LYS A 155 24.89 -19.92 -7.87
CA LYS A 155 25.73 -18.88 -7.28
C LYS A 155 25.37 -18.81 -5.80
N HIS A 156 26.34 -19.15 -4.95
CA HIS A 156 26.27 -19.13 -3.48
C HIS A 156 25.82 -17.77 -2.86
N ASN A 157 25.51 -16.75 -3.66
CA ASN A 157 25.15 -15.38 -3.26
C ASN A 157 23.83 -14.86 -3.87
N SER A 158 23.00 -15.67 -4.54
CA SER A 158 21.71 -15.19 -5.03
C SER A 158 20.77 -14.90 -3.84
N LYS A 159 20.28 -13.66 -3.72
CA LYS A 159 19.28 -13.28 -2.69
C LYS A 159 18.08 -14.22 -2.79
N LYS A 160 17.61 -14.74 -1.65
CA LYS A 160 16.47 -15.70 -1.60
C LYS A 160 15.17 -15.03 -2.05
N PRO A 161 14.22 -15.80 -2.64
CA PRO A 161 12.86 -15.32 -2.85
C PRO A 161 12.23 -14.83 -1.54
N ILE A 162 11.30 -13.89 -1.65
CA ILE A 162 10.52 -13.45 -0.49
C ILE A 162 9.63 -14.61 -0.04
N HIS A 163 9.80 -15.04 1.21
CA HIS A 163 8.95 -16.06 1.78
C HIS A 163 7.63 -15.44 2.24
N ILE A 164 6.52 -16.14 2.02
CA ILE A 164 5.19 -15.61 2.35
C ILE A 164 5.06 -15.25 3.84
N HIS A 165 5.74 -15.98 4.73
CA HIS A 165 5.73 -15.68 6.16
C HIS A 165 6.40 -14.34 6.51
N ASP A 166 7.45 -13.95 5.77
CA ASP A 166 8.10 -12.65 5.97
C ASP A 166 7.20 -11.51 5.50
N ALA A 167 6.48 -11.75 4.39
CA ALA A 167 5.50 -10.82 3.87
C ALA A 167 4.31 -10.63 4.83
N ILE A 168 3.77 -11.74 5.37
CA ILE A 168 2.71 -11.72 6.38
C ILE A 168 3.17 -10.98 7.62
N LYS A 169 4.36 -11.26 8.14
CA LYS A 169 4.93 -10.55 9.30
C LYS A 169 5.03 -9.05 9.04
N THR A 170 5.37 -8.66 7.81
CA THR A 170 5.42 -7.24 7.44
C THR A 170 4.03 -6.62 7.46
N LEU A 171 3.05 -7.24 6.79
CA LEU A 171 1.66 -6.75 6.79
C LEU A 171 1.07 -6.67 8.20
N ASP A 172 1.38 -7.66 9.02
CA ASP A 172 0.97 -7.74 10.41
C ASP A 172 1.63 -6.65 11.28
N SER A 173 2.88 -6.27 11.00
CA SER A 173 3.51 -5.13 11.65
C SER A 173 2.88 -3.78 11.28
N CYS A 174 2.29 -3.68 10.09
CA CYS A 174 1.59 -2.48 9.62
C CYS A 174 0.18 -2.35 10.22
N PHE A 175 -0.57 -3.46 10.32
CA PHE A 175 -2.02 -3.41 10.64
C PHE A 175 -2.49 -4.40 11.71
N GLY A 176 -1.63 -5.31 12.18
CA GLY A 176 -1.97 -6.42 13.06
C GLY A 176 -1.74 -6.18 14.55
N LYS A 177 -1.21 -5.01 14.93
CA LYS A 177 -1.12 -4.59 16.33
C LYS A 177 -2.44 -3.95 16.76
N ILE A 178 -3.12 -4.60 17.70
CA ILE A 178 -4.25 -3.98 18.41
C ILE A 178 -3.62 -3.10 19.50
N ASP A 179 -3.89 -1.79 19.48
CA ASP A 179 -3.48 -0.91 20.57
C ASP A 179 -4.19 -1.37 21.85
N THR A 180 -3.44 -2.01 22.74
CA THR A 180 -3.91 -2.39 24.09
C THR A 180 -3.53 -1.33 25.14
N SER A 181 -3.04 -0.17 24.72
CA SER A 181 -2.69 0.93 25.62
C SER A 181 -3.94 1.74 26.00
N ASN A 182 -4.35 1.62 27.27
CA ASN A 182 -5.15 2.63 27.96
C ASN A 182 -4.32 3.89 28.32
N GLU A 183 -3.13 4.04 27.74
CA GLU A 183 -2.31 5.22 27.90
C GLU A 183 -2.60 6.18 26.76
N VAL A 184 -3.02 7.39 27.13
CA VAL A 184 -3.18 8.54 26.24
C VAL A 184 -1.82 8.85 25.61
N ASP A 185 -1.53 8.21 24.49
CA ASP A 185 -0.26 8.35 23.81
C ASP A 185 -0.26 9.64 22.98
N ASN A 186 0.52 10.61 23.44
CA ASN A 186 0.68 11.94 22.85
C ASN A 186 1.60 11.95 21.62
N THR A 187 1.75 10.82 20.93
CA THR A 187 2.58 10.73 19.72
C THR A 187 1.76 10.30 18.52
N ASN A 188 1.66 11.25 17.57
CA ASN A 188 0.98 11.19 16.27
C ASN A 188 1.16 9.84 15.52
N SER A 189 0.25 8.90 15.77
CA SER A 189 -0.16 7.88 14.80
C SER A 189 -1.53 8.30 14.28
N PRO A 190 -1.70 8.59 12.97
CA PRO A 190 -2.99 8.99 12.45
C PRO A 190 -3.96 7.82 12.53
N HIS A 191 -4.94 7.94 13.42
CA HIS A 191 -6.22 7.23 13.50
C HIS A 191 -6.44 6.09 12.47
N HIS A 192 -6.04 4.87 12.83
CA HIS A 192 -6.39 3.63 12.09
C HIS A 192 -7.54 2.85 12.74
N SER A 193 -8.44 3.51 13.49
CA SER A 193 -9.48 2.82 14.27
C SER A 193 -10.87 3.42 14.05
N PHE A 194 -11.44 3.19 12.86
CA PHE A 194 -12.89 3.35 12.68
C PHE A 194 -13.59 2.07 12.17
N LEU A 195 -12.85 1.11 11.59
CA LEU A 195 -13.46 -0.07 10.94
C LEU A 195 -13.38 -1.38 11.74
N PHE A 196 -12.94 -1.34 13.00
CA PHE A 196 -12.72 -2.55 13.83
C PHE A 196 -13.64 -2.68 15.06
N GLN A 197 -14.65 -1.83 15.22
CA GLN A 197 -15.51 -1.86 16.40
C GLN A 197 -16.63 -2.92 16.39
N GLU A 198 -16.75 -3.75 15.35
CA GLU A 198 -17.69 -4.90 15.34
C GLU A 198 -16.95 -6.23 15.14
N ALA A 199 -15.91 -6.47 15.95
CA ALA A 199 -15.43 -7.82 16.17
C ALA A 199 -16.44 -8.52 17.10
N PHE A 200 -17.16 -9.52 16.58
CA PHE A 200 -17.94 -10.45 17.41
C PHE A 200 -17.07 -10.93 18.57
N THR A 201 -17.64 -11.03 19.75
CA THR A 201 -16.95 -11.67 20.88
C THR A 201 -16.71 -13.14 20.58
N LYS A 202 -15.70 -13.73 21.23
CA LYS A 202 -15.40 -15.17 21.16
C LYS A 202 -16.65 -16.02 21.38
N ASP A 203 -17.44 -15.65 22.36
CA ASP A 203 -18.64 -16.39 22.75
C ASP A 203 -19.74 -16.26 21.70
N GLU A 204 -19.94 -15.06 21.11
CA GLU A 204 -20.89 -14.87 20.01
C GLU A 204 -20.50 -15.61 18.72
N ALA A 205 -19.21 -15.73 18.40
CA ALA A 205 -18.77 -16.45 17.19
C ALA A 205 -18.93 -17.97 17.35
N ILE A 206 -18.67 -18.50 18.55
CA ILE A 206 -18.85 -19.92 18.88
C ILE A 206 -20.35 -20.26 18.92
N GLU A 207 -21.15 -19.43 19.59
CA GLU A 207 -22.59 -19.59 19.71
C GLU A 207 -23.31 -19.49 18.35
N ARG A 208 -22.87 -18.58 17.48
CA ARG A 208 -23.55 -18.28 16.22
C ARG A 208 -23.09 -19.13 15.03
N PHE A 209 -21.88 -19.66 15.08
CA PHE A 209 -21.30 -20.37 13.93
C PHE A 209 -20.97 -21.84 14.20
N GLY A 210 -20.94 -22.29 15.46
CA GLY A 210 -20.68 -23.70 15.82
C GLY A 210 -19.28 -24.19 15.45
N ILE A 211 -18.37 -23.27 15.12
CA ILE A 211 -17.00 -23.57 14.71
C ILE A 211 -16.08 -23.34 15.92
N PRO A 212 -15.28 -24.33 16.36
CA PRO A 212 -14.21 -24.10 17.33
C PRO A 212 -13.08 -23.34 16.63
N ILE A 213 -13.31 -22.05 16.34
CA ILE A 213 -12.26 -21.15 15.87
C ILE A 213 -11.64 -20.53 17.10
N ASP A 214 -10.38 -20.86 17.35
CA ASP A 214 -9.52 -20.15 18.30
C ASP A 214 -9.45 -18.67 17.86
N PRO A 215 -10.11 -17.74 18.58
CA PRO A 215 -10.47 -16.46 18.01
C PRO A 215 -9.38 -15.45 18.33
N PHE A 216 -8.73 -14.96 17.28
CA PHE A 216 -7.91 -13.74 17.25
C PHE A 216 -6.90 -13.62 18.40
N PRO A 217 -5.61 -13.92 18.17
CA PRO A 217 -4.62 -13.52 19.14
C PRO A 217 -4.70 -12.00 19.33
N LYS A 218 -4.63 -11.54 20.59
CA LYS A 218 -4.68 -10.12 20.97
C LYS A 218 -3.61 -9.27 20.25
N SER A 219 -2.65 -9.92 19.64
CA SER A 219 -1.69 -9.39 18.67
C SER A 219 -1.57 -10.37 17.50
N HIS A 220 -1.39 -9.87 16.27
CA HIS A 220 -1.12 -10.67 15.06
C HIS A 220 -2.34 -11.21 14.27
N ILE A 221 -3.35 -10.35 14.04
CA ILE A 221 -4.58 -10.70 13.28
C ILE A 221 -4.27 -11.30 11.90
N VAL A 222 -3.26 -10.78 11.19
CA VAL A 222 -2.97 -11.21 9.81
C VAL A 222 -2.40 -12.62 9.78
N LYS A 223 -1.54 -12.96 10.74
CA LYS A 223 -0.95 -14.31 10.83
C LYS A 223 -2.02 -15.34 11.18
N ALA A 224 -2.88 -15.04 12.15
CA ALA A 224 -3.97 -15.93 12.53
C ALA A 224 -4.96 -16.17 11.38
N ASP A 225 -5.33 -15.11 10.64
CA ASP A 225 -6.18 -15.25 9.47
C ASP A 225 -5.53 -16.13 8.40
N TYR A 226 -4.23 -16.00 8.16
CA TYR A 226 -3.50 -16.82 7.20
C TYR A 226 -3.47 -18.30 7.59
N ASP A 227 -3.17 -18.60 8.86
CA ASP A 227 -3.10 -19.97 9.35
C ASP A 227 -4.48 -20.64 9.27
N PHE A 228 -5.53 -19.95 9.73
CA PHE A 228 -6.92 -20.41 9.58
C PHE A 228 -7.29 -20.67 8.11
N LEU A 229 -6.97 -19.73 7.21
CA LEU A 229 -7.28 -19.89 5.80
C LEU A 229 -6.50 -21.04 5.15
N CYS A 230 -5.25 -21.28 5.56
CA CYS A 230 -4.46 -22.41 5.10
C CYS A 230 -5.09 -23.74 5.51
N ASP A 231 -5.49 -23.86 6.78
CA ASP A 231 -6.13 -25.06 7.31
C ASP A 231 -7.49 -25.29 6.66
N PHE A 232 -8.29 -24.23 6.51
CA PHE A 232 -9.64 -24.30 5.93
C PHE A 232 -9.64 -24.68 4.46
N VAL A 233 -8.63 -24.30 3.67
CA VAL A 233 -8.55 -24.69 2.25
C VAL A 233 -7.68 -25.92 2.02
N HIS A 234 -7.09 -26.48 3.08
CA HIS A 234 -6.22 -27.64 2.95
C HIS A 234 -7.05 -28.84 2.45
N PRO A 235 -6.60 -29.58 1.41
CA PRO A 235 -7.35 -30.68 0.83
C PRO A 235 -7.82 -31.73 1.86
N ASN A 236 -6.99 -31.96 2.89
CA ASN A 236 -7.26 -32.94 3.96
C ASN A 236 -7.90 -32.35 5.22
N TYR A 237 -7.85 -31.03 5.48
CA TYR A 237 -8.39 -30.44 6.73
C TYR A 237 -9.64 -29.59 6.47
N GLY A 238 -9.67 -28.84 5.37
CA GLY A 238 -10.83 -28.07 4.93
C GLY A 238 -12.05 -28.92 4.58
N SER A 239 -11.79 -29.99 3.83
CA SER A 239 -12.80 -31.01 3.54
C SER A 239 -13.33 -31.64 4.83
N ASN A 240 -12.45 -31.87 5.82
CA ASN A 240 -12.86 -32.39 7.12
C ASN A 240 -13.66 -31.37 7.91
N PHE A 241 -13.36 -30.07 7.92
CA PHE A 241 -14.18 -29.06 8.62
C PHE A 241 -15.60 -28.96 8.08
N LEU A 242 -15.76 -29.07 6.76
CA LEU A 242 -17.08 -29.09 6.11
C LEU A 242 -17.84 -30.39 6.39
N VAL A 243 -17.13 -31.52 6.44
CA VAL A 243 -17.67 -32.85 6.75
C VAL A 243 -17.93 -33.04 8.26
N THR A 244 -17.14 -32.45 9.15
CA THR A 244 -17.18 -32.66 10.62
C THR A 244 -18.09 -31.69 11.38
N SER A 245 -18.91 -30.91 10.66
CA SER A 245 -20.10 -30.30 11.25
C SER A 245 -21.15 -31.35 11.70
N GLY A 246 -20.92 -32.63 11.38
CA GLY A 246 -21.50 -33.82 12.02
C GLY A 246 -20.40 -34.77 12.56
N ASN A 247 -20.77 -35.77 13.36
CA ASN A 247 -19.84 -36.74 13.94
C ASN A 247 -19.00 -37.45 12.86
N LEU A 248 -17.88 -38.07 13.25
CA LEU A 248 -17.03 -38.87 12.35
C LEU A 248 -17.89 -39.87 11.54
N ALA A 249 -17.83 -39.79 10.21
CA ALA A 249 -18.64 -40.51 9.21
C ALA A 249 -20.04 -39.94 8.86
N GLU A 250 -20.45 -38.82 9.46
CA GLU A 250 -21.69 -38.08 9.15
C GLU A 250 -21.38 -36.73 8.49
N GLY A 251 -20.64 -36.76 7.38
CA GLY A 251 -20.51 -35.59 6.52
C GLY A 251 -21.88 -34.99 6.21
N LEU A 252 -22.12 -33.74 6.62
CA LEU A 252 -23.29 -32.98 6.17
C LEU A 252 -23.15 -32.70 4.67
N ILE A 253 -23.53 -33.70 3.85
CA ILE A 253 -24.01 -33.47 2.50
C ILE A 253 -25.31 -32.68 2.70
N ASP A 254 -25.32 -31.40 2.32
CA ASP A 254 -26.31 -30.36 2.68
C ASP A 254 -26.08 -29.69 4.05
N SER A 255 -24.94 -28.99 4.20
CA SER A 255 -24.75 -28.04 5.29
C SER A 255 -25.96 -27.09 5.39
N PRO A 256 -26.53 -26.84 6.60
CA PRO A 256 -27.65 -25.94 6.75
C PRO A 256 -27.37 -24.58 6.08
N ASN A 257 -28.34 -24.05 5.33
CA ASN A 257 -28.19 -22.78 4.58
C ASN A 257 -27.63 -21.63 5.43
N GLU A 258 -27.91 -21.63 6.74
CA GLU A 258 -27.39 -20.64 7.69
C GLU A 258 -25.88 -20.76 7.93
N HIS A 259 -25.35 -21.98 8.07
CA HIS A 259 -23.91 -22.20 8.27
C HIS A 259 -23.09 -21.78 7.04
N VAL A 260 -23.55 -22.15 5.85
CA VAL A 260 -22.97 -21.72 4.56
C VAL A 260 -23.01 -20.20 4.42
N ARG A 261 -24.16 -19.57 4.75
CA ARG A 261 -24.32 -18.11 4.72
C ARG A 261 -23.34 -17.42 5.67
N ASN A 262 -23.13 -17.98 6.86
CA ASN A 262 -22.24 -17.42 7.86
C ASN A 262 -20.77 -17.51 7.45
N LEU A 263 -20.35 -18.64 6.88
CA LEU A 263 -19.02 -18.78 6.29
C LEU A 263 -18.80 -17.83 5.10
N ASN A 264 -19.80 -17.67 4.23
CA ASN A 264 -19.75 -16.69 3.15
C ASN A 264 -19.52 -15.27 3.67
N ILE A 265 -20.25 -14.86 4.71
CA ILE A 265 -20.07 -13.54 5.33
C ILE A 265 -18.66 -13.40 5.92
N LEU A 266 -18.14 -14.42 6.60
CA LEU A 266 -16.80 -14.42 7.17
C LEU A 266 -15.73 -14.19 6.10
N PHE A 267 -15.76 -14.97 5.02
CA PHE A 267 -14.76 -14.86 3.95
C PHE A 267 -14.88 -13.55 3.17
N VAL A 268 -16.10 -13.07 2.90
CA VAL A 268 -16.31 -11.73 2.34
C VAL A 268 -15.67 -10.66 3.21
N LYS A 269 -15.89 -10.69 4.54
CA LYS A 269 -15.27 -9.75 5.48
C LYS A 269 -13.74 -9.80 5.42
N LYS A 270 -13.13 -11.00 5.34
CA LYS A 270 -11.67 -11.14 5.20
C LYS A 270 -11.15 -10.55 3.89
N CYS A 271 -11.78 -10.86 2.75
CA CYS A 271 -11.45 -10.25 1.46
C CYS A 271 -11.49 -8.70 1.53
N LEU A 272 -12.58 -8.14 2.05
CA LEU A 272 -12.75 -6.69 2.14
C LEU A 272 -11.75 -6.02 3.11
N ARG A 273 -11.37 -6.69 4.19
CA ARG A 273 -10.31 -6.22 5.09
C ARG A 273 -8.98 -6.06 4.36
N TYR A 274 -8.55 -7.08 3.62
CA TYR A 274 -7.27 -7.03 2.90
C TYR A 274 -7.29 -6.10 1.70
N TRP A 275 -8.47 -5.85 1.12
CA TRP A 275 -8.68 -4.76 0.18
C TRP A 275 -8.40 -3.38 0.82
N LEU A 276 -8.94 -3.12 2.01
CA LEU A 276 -8.70 -1.87 2.72
C LEU A 276 -7.22 -1.67 3.05
N TYR A 277 -6.54 -2.72 3.55
CA TYR A 277 -5.09 -2.66 3.78
C TYR A 277 -4.31 -2.37 2.50
N TYR A 278 -4.70 -2.96 1.37
CA TYR A 278 -4.10 -2.64 0.07
C TYR A 278 -4.28 -1.16 -0.30
N LYS A 279 -5.46 -0.56 -0.08
CA LYS A 279 -5.67 0.88 -0.34
C LYS A 279 -4.76 1.76 0.52
N GLU A 280 -4.64 1.46 1.81
CA GLU A 280 -3.76 2.21 2.72
C GLU A 280 -2.29 2.12 2.29
N LEU A 281 -1.83 0.92 1.93
CA LEU A 281 -0.49 0.72 1.36
C LEU A 281 -0.32 1.48 0.04
N GLY A 282 -1.36 1.60 -0.78
CA GLY A 282 -1.36 2.40 -2.00
C GLY A 282 -1.11 3.90 -1.76
N LEU A 283 -1.60 4.45 -0.64
CA LEU A 283 -1.33 5.85 -0.26
C LEU A 283 0.14 6.06 0.14
N ILE A 284 0.69 5.09 0.86
CA ILE A 284 2.12 5.08 1.25
C ILE A 284 2.99 5.01 -0.01
N ASP A 285 2.68 4.08 -0.90
CA ASP A 285 3.36 3.91 -2.18
C ASP A 285 3.31 5.17 -3.05
N ALA A 286 2.14 5.80 -3.18
CA ALA A 286 1.98 7.04 -3.93
C ALA A 286 2.86 8.17 -3.38
N ARG A 287 2.94 8.32 -2.06
CA ARG A 287 3.82 9.30 -1.40
C ARG A 287 5.30 9.01 -1.70
N ALA A 288 5.69 7.75 -1.64
CA ALA A 288 7.04 7.31 -1.97
C ALA A 288 7.38 7.60 -3.45
N ASN A 289 6.46 7.32 -4.36
CA ASN A 289 6.58 7.58 -5.79
C ASN A 289 6.77 9.09 -6.08
N LEU A 290 6.01 9.96 -5.41
CA LEU A 290 6.18 11.42 -5.53
C LEU A 290 7.59 11.88 -5.16
N LYS A 291 8.19 11.30 -4.09
CA LYS A 291 9.58 11.60 -3.71
C LYS A 291 10.59 11.12 -4.75
N LEU A 292 10.43 9.89 -5.25
CA LEU A 292 11.31 9.36 -6.30
C LEU A 292 11.25 10.22 -7.57
N ASN A 293 10.05 10.61 -8.01
CA ASN A 293 9.87 11.51 -9.15
C ASN A 293 10.46 12.90 -8.92
N SER A 294 10.32 13.47 -7.71
CA SER A 294 11.00 14.71 -7.33
C SER A 294 12.52 14.58 -7.48
N TRP A 295 13.12 13.49 -7.00
CA TRP A 295 14.57 13.25 -7.17
C TRP A 295 14.96 13.05 -8.63
N LEU A 296 14.14 12.36 -9.41
CA LEU A 296 14.35 12.22 -10.85
C LEU A 296 14.36 13.58 -11.55
N GLN A 297 13.35 14.43 -11.30
CA GLN A 297 13.29 15.78 -11.84
C GLN A 297 14.52 16.62 -11.44
N ARG A 298 14.98 16.52 -10.20
CA ARG A 298 16.22 17.19 -9.76
C ARG A 298 17.44 16.71 -10.53
N SER A 299 17.53 15.41 -10.83
CA SER A 299 18.64 14.82 -11.57
C SER A 299 18.69 15.25 -13.04
N GLN A 300 17.55 15.65 -13.60
CA GLN A 300 17.42 16.12 -14.98
C GLN A 300 17.76 17.62 -15.15
N LYS A 301 17.87 18.38 -14.06
CA LYS A 301 18.20 19.82 -14.15
C LYS A 301 19.64 20.04 -14.62
N ARG A 302 19.84 21.04 -15.49
CA ARG A 302 21.17 21.46 -15.95
C ARG A 302 22.07 21.81 -14.77
N GLY A 303 23.27 21.22 -14.72
CA GLY A 303 24.24 21.45 -13.64
C GLY A 303 23.93 20.71 -12.33
N ALA A 304 23.00 19.74 -12.33
CA ALA A 304 22.73 18.88 -11.19
C ALA A 304 23.99 18.14 -10.73
N LYS A 305 24.16 18.03 -9.40
CA LYS A 305 25.26 17.28 -8.77
C LYS A 305 24.68 16.09 -8.03
N ALA A 306 25.28 14.91 -8.21
CA ALA A 306 24.90 13.67 -7.54
C ALA A 306 24.69 13.85 -6.02
N SER A 307 25.65 14.50 -5.37
CA SER A 307 25.64 14.77 -3.92
C SER A 307 24.51 15.69 -3.43
N ARG A 308 23.76 16.33 -4.33
CA ARG A 308 22.67 17.26 -3.99
C ARG A 308 21.28 16.72 -4.31
N ILE A 309 21.13 15.60 -5.00
CA ILE A 309 19.80 15.11 -5.42
C ILE A 309 18.92 14.80 -4.20
N PHE A 310 19.49 14.04 -3.28
CA PHE A 310 18.77 13.56 -2.09
C PHE A 310 18.99 14.44 -0.85
N SER A 311 19.87 15.44 -0.92
CA SER A 311 20.18 16.31 0.23
C SER A 311 18.92 17.02 0.75
N LYS A 312 18.77 17.14 2.07
CA LYS A 312 17.76 18.03 2.68
C LYS A 312 18.31 19.45 2.77
N LYS A 313 17.48 20.44 2.43
CA LYS A 313 17.77 21.83 2.77
C LYS A 313 17.02 22.19 4.05
N LEU A 314 17.66 23.00 4.89
CA LEU A 314 16.95 23.65 5.99
C LEU A 314 15.92 24.61 5.38
N PRO A 315 14.69 24.64 5.91
CA PRO A 315 13.68 25.55 5.43
C PRO A 315 14.14 26.99 5.65
N LYS A 316 14.04 27.80 4.59
CA LYS A 316 14.16 29.25 4.67
C LYS A 316 12.86 29.84 4.14
N TYR A 317 12.19 30.59 5.01
CA TYR A 317 10.93 31.24 4.71
C TYR A 317 11.17 32.71 4.36
N HIS A 318 10.44 33.22 3.37
CA HIS A 318 10.30 34.65 3.13
C HIS A 318 8.86 35.06 3.47
N GLY A 319 8.66 36.28 3.95
CA GLY A 319 7.36 36.76 4.43
C GLY A 319 7.09 36.39 5.89
N ASP A 320 6.10 37.05 6.49
CA ASP A 320 5.66 36.81 7.87
C ASP A 320 4.34 36.01 7.96
N GLY A 321 3.67 35.80 6.81
CA GLY A 321 2.42 35.07 6.69
C GLY A 321 1.20 35.79 7.25
N ASN A 322 1.32 37.04 7.68
CA ASN A 322 0.23 37.76 8.35
C ASN A 322 -0.82 38.30 7.37
N SER A 323 -0.47 38.47 6.10
CA SER A 323 -1.36 39.01 5.07
C SER A 323 -1.14 38.37 3.70
N ILE A 324 -2.07 38.62 2.77
CA ILE A 324 -1.95 38.22 1.35
C ILE A 324 -0.75 38.91 0.68
N ASP A 325 -0.32 40.07 1.17
CA ASP A 325 0.80 40.84 0.63
C ASP A 325 2.16 40.40 1.21
N SER A 326 2.16 39.72 2.35
CA SER A 326 3.34 39.21 3.04
C SER A 326 3.30 37.68 3.29
N PRO A 327 2.88 36.84 2.33
CA PRO A 327 2.67 35.42 2.58
C PRO A 327 3.99 34.70 2.82
N TYR A 328 3.98 33.63 3.62
CA TYR A 328 5.10 32.72 3.70
C TYR A 328 5.38 32.12 2.33
N SER A 329 6.64 32.13 1.90
CA SER A 329 7.08 31.52 0.65
C SER A 329 8.39 30.77 0.84
N PHE A 330 8.63 29.78 -0.03
CA PHE A 330 9.74 28.83 0.08
C PHE A 330 10.70 28.95 -1.11
N PRO A 331 11.39 30.10 -1.29
CA PRO A 331 12.20 30.35 -2.49
C PRO A 331 13.39 29.39 -2.66
N THR A 332 13.75 28.66 -1.61
CA THR A 332 14.86 27.70 -1.63
C THR A 332 14.44 26.28 -2.04
N ALA A 333 13.13 26.01 -2.13
CA ALA A 333 12.57 24.76 -2.59
C ALA A 333 12.94 24.52 -4.07
N ARG A 334 13.37 23.31 -4.39
CA ARG A 334 13.78 22.94 -5.75
C ARG A 334 12.64 22.38 -6.59
N ASP A 335 11.59 21.91 -5.93
CA ASP A 335 10.37 21.35 -6.52
C ASP A 335 9.22 21.42 -5.52
N LYS A 336 8.01 21.07 -5.97
CA LYS A 336 6.78 21.10 -5.16
C LYS A 336 6.83 20.17 -3.95
N ILE A 337 7.53 19.03 -4.05
CA ILE A 337 7.64 18.10 -2.94
C ILE A 337 8.48 18.73 -1.83
N GLU A 338 9.61 19.37 -2.17
CA GLU A 338 10.40 20.12 -1.19
C GLU A 338 9.65 21.34 -0.64
N GLU A 339 8.88 22.05 -1.48
CA GLU A 339 8.02 23.16 -1.05
C GLU A 339 7.00 22.70 0.01
N PHE A 340 6.35 21.56 -0.24
CA PHE A 340 5.40 20.96 0.71
C PHE A 340 6.07 20.42 1.98
N GLU A 341 7.28 19.86 1.88
CA GLU A 341 8.06 19.45 3.06
C GLU A 341 8.45 20.66 3.92
N MET A 342 8.85 21.77 3.31
CA MET A 342 9.13 23.03 4.02
C MET A 342 7.86 23.60 4.67
N PHE A 343 6.71 23.53 3.99
CA PHE A 343 5.42 23.92 4.57
C PHE A 343 5.06 23.09 5.81
N LYS A 344 5.29 21.76 5.78
CA LYS A 344 5.07 20.92 6.97
C LYS A 344 5.96 21.29 8.14
N ILE A 345 7.19 21.73 7.89
CA ILE A 345 8.09 22.20 8.97
C ILE A 345 7.57 23.53 9.52
N LEU A 346 7.14 24.46 8.66
CA LEU A 346 6.50 25.71 9.08
C LEU A 346 5.30 25.45 10.00
N LEU A 347 4.41 24.51 9.65
CA LEU A 347 3.26 24.17 10.50
C LEU A 347 3.69 23.69 11.90
N LYS A 348 4.75 22.87 11.98
CA LYS A 348 5.32 22.41 13.25
C LYS A 348 5.94 23.55 14.05
N ASP A 349 6.69 24.44 13.39
CA ASP A 349 7.30 25.62 14.03
C ASP A 349 6.22 26.55 14.60
N LEU A 350 5.06 26.62 13.94
CA LEU A 350 3.88 27.37 14.37
C LEU A 350 2.98 26.63 15.37
N LYS A 351 3.38 25.41 15.79
CA LYS A 351 2.64 24.56 16.73
C LYS A 351 1.20 24.25 16.30
N GLY A 352 0.92 24.20 15.00
CA GLY A 352 -0.36 23.70 14.48
C GLY A 352 -0.32 22.18 14.35
N LYS A 353 -1.31 21.46 14.90
CA LYS A 353 -1.44 20.01 14.65
C LYS A 353 -2.32 19.76 13.44
N ASP A 354 -3.46 20.46 13.39
CA ASP A 354 -4.41 20.43 12.28
C ASP A 354 -4.58 21.80 11.62
N TYR A 355 -5.05 21.80 10.37
CA TYR A 355 -5.33 23.04 9.64
C TYR A 355 -6.46 22.88 8.62
N LYS A 356 -7.17 23.99 8.37
CA LYS A 356 -8.04 24.16 7.21
C LYS A 356 -7.32 25.00 6.16
N GLN A 357 -7.41 24.58 4.90
CA GLN A 357 -6.80 25.27 3.77
C GLN A 357 -7.89 25.76 2.82
N SER A 358 -7.77 27.01 2.39
CA SER A 358 -8.65 27.61 1.39
C SER A 358 -7.85 28.54 0.49
N VAL A 359 -8.26 28.67 -0.78
CA VAL A 359 -7.58 29.55 -1.73
C VAL A 359 -7.94 31.01 -1.43
N ALA A 360 -6.95 31.83 -1.09
CA ALA A 360 -7.13 33.26 -0.84
C ALA A 360 -6.96 34.10 -2.11
N LYS A 361 -5.98 33.76 -2.94
CA LYS A 361 -5.70 34.45 -4.20
C LYS A 361 -5.08 33.50 -5.21
N MET A 362 -5.58 33.51 -6.45
CA MET A 362 -4.94 32.86 -7.58
C MET A 362 -4.29 33.90 -8.48
N VAL A 363 -3.02 33.68 -8.80
CA VAL A 363 -2.26 34.44 -9.79
C VAL A 363 -1.76 33.46 -10.86
N GLU A 364 -1.32 33.95 -12.00
CA GLU A 364 -0.90 33.11 -13.14
C GLU A 364 0.12 32.04 -12.73
N ASP A 365 1.18 32.43 -12.01
CA ASP A 365 2.30 31.55 -11.66
C ASP A 365 2.27 31.01 -10.23
N TYR A 366 1.30 31.41 -9.41
CA TYR A 366 1.24 30.99 -8.00
C TYR A 366 -0.17 31.07 -7.41
N ILE A 367 -0.34 30.36 -6.30
CA ILE A 367 -1.54 30.43 -5.46
C ILE A 367 -1.11 30.91 -4.08
N ILE A 368 -1.93 31.76 -3.46
CA ILE A 368 -1.84 32.08 -2.04
C ILE A 368 -3.01 31.41 -1.36
N ASP A 369 -2.70 30.51 -0.44
CA ASP A 369 -3.67 29.85 0.40
C ASP A 369 -3.75 30.52 1.76
N LYS A 370 -4.97 30.63 2.28
CA LYS A 370 -5.27 30.93 3.68
C LYS A 370 -5.30 29.62 4.44
N ILE A 371 -4.44 29.52 5.45
CA ILE A 371 -4.31 28.38 6.35
C ILE A 371 -4.81 28.81 7.73
N GLU A 372 -5.85 28.15 8.21
CA GLU A 372 -6.40 28.33 9.55
C GLU A 372 -5.94 27.17 10.42
N LEU A 373 -5.07 27.43 11.40
CA LEU A 373 -4.56 26.44 12.33
C LEU A 373 -5.57 26.18 13.46
N ASP A 374 -5.54 24.96 14.00
CA ASP A 374 -6.29 24.54 15.19
C ASP A 374 -6.08 25.44 16.43
N ASN A 375 -4.91 26.06 16.56
CA ASN A 375 -4.60 27.02 17.61
C ASN A 375 -5.18 28.43 17.37
N GLY A 376 -6.03 28.60 16.34
CA GLY A 376 -6.69 29.85 16.00
C GLY A 376 -5.84 30.83 15.17
N LYS A 377 -4.56 30.50 14.91
CA LYS A 377 -3.70 31.34 14.08
C LYS A 377 -4.08 31.19 12.61
N ILE A 378 -4.20 32.33 11.92
CA ILE A 378 -4.39 32.37 10.47
C ILE A 378 -3.08 32.80 9.83
N ILE A 379 -2.63 32.09 8.81
CA ILE A 379 -1.47 32.44 8.01
C ILE A 379 -1.79 32.37 6.52
N PHE A 380 -1.03 33.11 5.72
CA PHE A 380 -1.07 33.07 4.26
C PHE A 380 0.20 32.43 3.74
N VAL A 381 0.07 31.46 2.83
CA VAL A 381 1.18 30.70 2.27
C VAL A 381 1.12 30.73 0.75
N LYS A 382 2.23 31.12 0.11
CA LYS A 382 2.38 31.17 -1.34
C LYS A 382 2.99 29.86 -1.83
N PHE A 383 2.29 29.20 -2.75
CA PHE A 383 2.74 28.01 -3.45
C PHE A 383 2.96 28.28 -4.94
N SER A 384 4.05 27.75 -5.49
CA SER A 384 4.32 27.82 -6.93
C SER A 384 3.34 26.99 -7.76
N LYS A 385 2.72 27.58 -8.80
CA LYS A 385 2.03 26.81 -9.85
C LYS A 385 3.08 26.29 -10.83
N ALA A 386 3.86 25.28 -10.47
CA ALA A 386 4.58 24.57 -11.52
C ALA A 386 3.54 23.91 -12.45
N MET A 387 3.65 24.06 -13.78
CA MET A 387 2.89 23.27 -14.74
C MET A 387 3.07 21.78 -14.37
N PHE A 388 1.97 21.09 -14.10
CA PHE A 388 1.96 19.64 -13.89
C PHE A 388 2.09 18.91 -15.23
#